data_AF-A0A975BWG2-F1
#
_entry.id   AF-A0A975BWG2-F1
#
_cell.length_a   1.000
_cell.length_b   1.000
_cell.length_c   1.000
_cell.angle_alpha   90.00
_cell.angle_beta   90.00
_cell.angle_gamma   90.00
#
_symmetry.space_group_name_H-M   'P 1'
#
loop_
_entity.id
_entity.type
_entity.pdbx_description
1 polymer ?
#
loop_
_entity_poly.entity_id
_entity_poly.type
_entity_poly.pdbx_seq_one_letter_code
_entity_poly.pdbx_strand_id
1 'polypeptide(L)'
;MNFSHANVIRYFQISCLFIPGVFLFFITSCSSHDIQTTPENIVVRYGENGTPTYIKGENLCSGPDHDAEFQALKKRELYEEIAYQFFDHWREMFKLDHPRKTLEVTDMKIDDMRHKHIKFQQKADGVPVWGRTAGVHLNPDNEVYLFMGNIEPELKHIVTTPKLSEQAATEAALSEISDDKEKWQAEEKTLSIWMKDLKTPCLVYIVTLVKGLAHKDHYFVDALSGKILHKVSGTPD
;
A
#
# COMPACT_ATOMS: atom_id res chain seq x y z
N MET A 1 56.26 -33.71 7.15
CA MET A 1 55.77 -35.07 6.80
C MET A 1 54.34 -34.88 6.30
N ASN A 2 54.07 -34.57 5.03
CA ASN A 2 54.13 -35.37 3.80
C ASN A 2 53.36 -36.70 3.84
N PHE A 3 52.55 -36.89 2.79
CA PHE A 3 51.73 -38.03 2.34
C PHE A 3 50.35 -38.19 3.01
N SER A 4 49.26 -38.57 2.33
CA SER A 4 48.96 -38.80 0.90
C SER A 4 47.49 -39.22 0.76
N HIS A 5 46.94 -38.95 -0.43
CA HIS A 5 45.70 -39.46 -1.01
C HIS A 5 45.41 -40.96 -0.85
N ALA A 6 44.11 -41.32 -0.82
CA ALA A 6 43.42 -42.29 -1.70
C ALA A 6 41.93 -42.40 -1.27
N ASN A 7 40.94 -41.92 -2.03
CA ASN A 7 40.20 -42.60 -3.11
C ASN A 7 39.78 -44.06 -2.81
N VAL A 8 38.48 -44.27 -2.57
CA VAL A 8 37.78 -45.50 -2.97
C VAL A 8 36.40 -45.13 -3.53
N ILE A 9 36.31 -45.18 -4.85
CA ILE A 9 35.10 -45.10 -5.67
C ILE A 9 34.38 -46.45 -5.57
N ARG A 10 33.11 -46.47 -5.16
CA ARG A 10 32.26 -47.65 -5.28
C ARG A 10 31.61 -47.69 -6.67
N TYR A 11 31.97 -48.71 -7.42
CA TYR A 11 31.34 -49.12 -8.66
C TYR A 11 29.90 -49.58 -8.39
N PHE A 12 28.92 -49.01 -9.09
CA PHE A 12 27.60 -49.61 -9.26
C PHE A 12 27.46 -49.94 -10.75
N GLN A 13 27.32 -51.23 -11.06
CA GLN A 13 27.06 -51.74 -12.40
C GLN A 13 25.70 -51.22 -12.87
N ILE A 14 25.68 -50.56 -14.03
CA ILE A 14 24.44 -50.28 -14.78
C ILE A 14 24.36 -51.35 -15.86
N SER A 15 23.42 -52.28 -15.72
CA SER A 15 23.03 -53.19 -16.78
C SER A 15 22.11 -52.43 -17.74
N CYS A 16 22.62 -52.11 -18.93
CA CYS A 16 21.85 -51.57 -20.04
C CYS A 16 20.89 -52.65 -20.59
N LEU A 17 19.59 -52.49 -20.34
CA LEU A 17 18.56 -53.10 -21.19
C LEU A 17 18.14 -52.07 -22.24
N PHE A 18 18.57 -52.31 -23.48
CA PHE A 18 18.15 -51.59 -24.68
C PHE A 18 16.70 -51.98 -25.02
N ILE A 19 15.77 -51.05 -24.85
CA ILE A 19 14.43 -51.12 -25.47
C ILE A 19 14.37 -49.98 -26.49
N PRO A 20 14.23 -50.26 -27.80
CA PRO A 20 14.18 -49.21 -28.80
C PRO A 20 12.76 -48.64 -28.89
N GLY A 21 12.64 -47.33 -28.69
CA GLY A 21 11.54 -46.54 -29.23
C GLY A 21 10.55 -45.98 -28.21
N VAL A 22 10.91 -44.86 -27.58
CA VAL A 22 9.95 -43.79 -27.23
C VAL A 22 10.71 -42.45 -27.26
N PHE A 23 10.30 -41.54 -28.14
CA PHE A 23 10.71 -40.14 -28.14
C PHE A 23 10.21 -39.49 -26.83
N LEU A 24 11.10 -39.16 -25.90
CA LEU A 24 10.75 -38.36 -24.74
C LEU A 24 11.14 -36.90 -25.00
N PHE A 25 10.12 -36.08 -25.24
CA PHE A 25 10.22 -34.63 -25.28
C PHE A 25 10.76 -34.11 -23.95
N PHE A 26 11.82 -33.29 -23.99
CA PHE A 26 12.18 -32.42 -22.89
C PHE A 26 11.09 -31.36 -22.74
N ILE A 27 10.21 -31.51 -21.75
CA ILE A 27 9.39 -30.40 -21.27
C ILE A 27 10.17 -29.76 -20.13
N THR A 28 10.90 -28.70 -20.45
CA THR A 28 11.30 -27.70 -19.46
C THR A 28 10.02 -27.16 -18.81
N SER A 29 9.77 -27.58 -17.57
CA SER A 29 8.75 -27.01 -16.71
C SER A 29 9.12 -25.56 -16.39
N CYS A 30 8.73 -24.62 -17.24
CA CYS A 30 8.53 -23.24 -16.84
C CYS A 30 7.40 -23.25 -15.80
N SER A 31 7.71 -22.93 -14.54
CA SER A 31 6.70 -22.58 -13.56
C SER A 31 5.87 -21.42 -14.12
N SER A 32 4.66 -21.73 -14.56
CA SER A 32 3.62 -20.76 -14.84
C SER A 32 3.39 -19.96 -13.55
N HIS A 33 3.70 -18.67 -13.57
CA HIS A 33 3.02 -17.74 -12.69
C HIS A 33 1.52 -17.95 -12.93
N ASP A 34 0.77 -18.22 -11.86
CA ASP A 34 -0.69 -18.24 -11.91
C ASP A 34 -1.17 -16.96 -12.58
N ILE A 35 -1.73 -17.11 -13.77
CA ILE A 35 -2.46 -16.04 -14.43
C ILE A 35 -3.75 -15.92 -13.62
N GLN A 36 -3.80 -14.95 -12.73
CA GLN A 36 -5.03 -14.54 -12.06
C GLN A 36 -5.98 -14.06 -13.16
N THR A 37 -6.84 -14.95 -13.65
CA THR A 37 -7.85 -14.63 -14.66
C THR A 37 -8.85 -13.68 -13.99
N THR A 38 -8.75 -12.38 -14.27
CA THR A 38 -9.78 -11.43 -13.89
C THR A 38 -11.11 -11.88 -14.51
N PRO A 39 -12.21 -11.97 -13.73
CA PRO A 39 -13.55 -12.21 -14.27
C PRO A 39 -13.81 -11.35 -15.51
N GLU A 40 -14.50 -11.91 -16.50
CA GLU A 40 -14.92 -11.17 -17.70
C GLU A 40 -15.56 -9.83 -17.25
N ASN A 41 -15.00 -8.71 -17.72
CA ASN A 41 -15.42 -7.31 -17.45
C ASN A 41 -14.81 -6.57 -16.24
N ILE A 42 -13.71 -7.02 -15.64
CA ILE A 42 -12.96 -6.17 -14.67
C ILE A 42 -11.92 -5.29 -15.38
N VAL A 43 -11.95 -3.99 -15.11
CA VAL A 43 -10.93 -3.01 -15.54
C VAL A 43 -10.02 -2.68 -14.37
N VAL A 44 -8.72 -2.90 -14.54
CA VAL A 44 -7.69 -2.57 -13.55
C VAL A 44 -6.68 -1.57 -14.12
N ARG A 45 -6.32 -0.56 -13.33
CA ARG A 45 -5.15 0.31 -13.59
C ARG A 45 -4.22 0.24 -12.41
N TYR A 46 -2.92 0.30 -12.68
CA TYR A 46 -1.86 0.22 -11.69
C TYR A 46 -1.10 1.52 -11.57
N GLY A 47 -0.63 1.81 -10.36
CA GLY A 47 0.34 2.87 -10.08
C GLY A 47 1.77 2.41 -10.33
N GLU A 48 2.72 3.33 -10.17
CA GLU A 48 4.15 3.06 -10.40
C GLU A 48 4.75 2.03 -9.42
N ASN A 49 4.22 1.94 -8.20
CA ASN A 49 4.58 0.92 -7.21
C ASN A 49 3.96 -0.47 -7.52
N GLY A 50 3.16 -0.56 -8.59
CA GLY A 50 2.51 -1.77 -9.04
C GLY A 50 1.38 -2.26 -8.13
N THR A 51 0.80 -1.38 -7.29
CA THR A 51 -0.51 -1.61 -6.67
C THR A 51 -1.61 -1.03 -7.57
N PRO A 52 -2.85 -1.55 -7.51
CA PRO A 52 -3.97 -0.98 -8.24
C PRO A 52 -4.25 0.45 -7.76
N THR A 53 -4.51 1.35 -8.72
CA THR A 53 -5.04 2.70 -8.47
C THR A 53 -6.51 2.83 -8.82
N TYR A 54 -7.00 1.87 -9.62
CA TYR A 54 -8.38 1.82 -10.09
C TYR A 54 -8.76 0.37 -10.36
N ILE A 55 -9.88 -0.08 -9.81
CA ILE A 55 -10.51 -1.36 -10.15
C ILE A 55 -11.99 -1.10 -10.34
N LYS A 56 -12.56 -1.49 -11.48
CA LYS A 56 -14.00 -1.40 -11.73
C LYS A 56 -14.54 -2.70 -12.30
N GLY A 57 -15.69 -3.13 -11.80
CA GLY A 57 -16.42 -4.30 -12.27
C GLY A 57 -17.86 -4.25 -11.78
N GLU A 58 -18.64 -5.30 -12.05
CA GLU A 58 -20.02 -5.41 -11.56
C GLU A 58 -20.05 -5.75 -10.06
N ASN A 59 -19.31 -6.79 -9.66
CA ASN A 59 -19.10 -7.20 -8.28
C ASN A 59 -17.67 -7.71 -8.09
N LEU A 60 -16.83 -6.89 -7.48
CA LEU A 60 -15.41 -7.15 -7.19
C LEU A 60 -15.22 -8.11 -6.02
N CYS A 61 -16.29 -8.54 -5.34
CA CYS A 61 -16.26 -9.57 -4.30
C CYS A 61 -17.05 -10.81 -4.72
N SER A 62 -17.22 -11.08 -6.01
CA SER A 62 -18.04 -12.20 -6.50
C SER A 62 -17.62 -13.57 -5.96
N GLY A 63 -16.33 -13.79 -5.68
CA GLY A 63 -15.85 -15.00 -5.00
C GLY A 63 -16.43 -15.12 -3.58
N PRO A 64 -16.10 -14.20 -2.65
CA PRO A 64 -16.67 -14.18 -1.31
C PRO A 64 -18.19 -14.03 -1.25
N ASP A 65 -18.85 -13.53 -2.30
CA ASP A 65 -20.29 -13.31 -2.30
C ASP A 65 -21.11 -14.62 -2.18
N HIS A 66 -20.50 -15.79 -2.35
CA HIS A 66 -21.17 -17.06 -2.09
C HIS A 66 -21.07 -17.53 -0.64
N ASP A 67 -20.22 -16.89 0.19
CA ASP A 67 -20.00 -17.25 1.57
C ASP A 67 -21.12 -16.73 2.49
N ALA A 68 -21.63 -17.60 3.37
CA ALA A 68 -22.73 -17.26 4.28
C ALA A 68 -22.35 -16.12 5.25
N GLU A 69 -21.08 -16.04 5.66
CA GLU A 69 -20.58 -14.97 6.52
C GLU A 69 -20.55 -13.63 5.77
N PHE A 70 -20.04 -13.60 4.54
CA PHE A 70 -20.02 -12.39 3.71
C PHE A 70 -21.46 -11.92 3.39
N GLN A 71 -22.36 -12.86 3.10
CA GLN A 71 -23.79 -12.55 2.95
C GLN A 71 -24.41 -11.98 4.23
N ALA A 72 -23.99 -12.43 5.41
CA ALA A 72 -24.43 -11.86 6.66
C ALA A 72 -23.92 -10.42 6.84
N LEU A 73 -22.71 -10.09 6.37
CA LEU A 73 -22.21 -8.70 6.36
C LEU A 73 -23.11 -7.80 5.50
N LYS A 74 -23.46 -8.25 4.29
CA LYS A 74 -24.38 -7.52 3.38
C LYS A 74 -25.75 -7.29 4.01
N LYS A 75 -26.35 -8.32 4.60
CA LYS A 75 -27.67 -8.24 5.25
C LYS A 75 -27.68 -7.34 6.49
N ARG A 76 -26.56 -7.30 7.22
CA ARG A 76 -26.39 -6.47 8.41
C ARG A 76 -25.87 -5.07 8.10
N GLU A 77 -25.68 -4.74 6.82
CA GLU A 77 -25.19 -3.44 6.37
C GLU A 77 -23.84 -3.05 6.99
N LEU A 78 -22.95 -4.03 7.18
CA LEU A 78 -21.61 -3.82 7.73
C LEU A 78 -20.62 -3.39 6.62
N TYR A 79 -20.80 -2.18 6.10
CA TYR A 79 -20.10 -1.70 4.89
C TYR A 79 -18.57 -1.65 5.02
N GLU A 80 -18.06 -1.22 6.18
CA GLU A 80 -16.62 -1.24 6.48
C GLU A 80 -16.06 -2.66 6.42
N GLU A 81 -16.77 -3.64 6.98
CA GLU A 81 -16.37 -5.05 6.97
C GLU A 81 -16.38 -5.63 5.56
N ILE A 82 -17.37 -5.28 4.74
CA ILE A 82 -17.41 -5.64 3.31
C ILE A 82 -16.19 -5.07 2.58
N ALA A 83 -15.81 -3.82 2.86
CA ALA A 83 -14.65 -3.18 2.25
C ALA A 83 -13.32 -3.79 2.71
N TYR A 84 -13.18 -4.22 3.97
CA TYR A 84 -12.01 -5.01 4.39
C TYR A 84 -11.96 -6.37 3.70
N GLN A 85 -13.09 -7.06 3.57
CA GLN A 85 -13.15 -8.33 2.84
C GLN A 85 -12.77 -8.17 1.36
N PHE A 86 -13.10 -7.03 0.74
CA PHE A 86 -12.60 -6.69 -0.58
C PHE A 86 -11.06 -6.61 -0.62
N PHE A 87 -10.43 -5.90 0.32
CA PHE A 87 -8.98 -5.84 0.37
C PHE A 87 -8.34 -7.19 0.69
N ASP A 88 -8.94 -8.00 1.57
CA ASP A 88 -8.45 -9.34 1.90
C ASP A 88 -8.54 -10.28 0.69
N HIS A 89 -9.64 -10.21 -0.07
CA HIS A 89 -9.84 -10.98 -1.30
C HIS A 89 -8.79 -10.64 -2.36
N TRP A 90 -8.44 -9.35 -2.51
CA TRP A 90 -7.45 -8.88 -3.49
C TRP A 90 -6.07 -8.57 -2.89
N ARG A 91 -5.77 -9.08 -1.69
CA ARG A 91 -4.59 -8.65 -0.92
C ARG A 91 -3.26 -8.81 -1.66
N GLU A 92 -3.15 -9.88 -2.46
CA GLU A 92 -1.96 -10.16 -3.26
C GLU A 92 -1.76 -9.11 -4.36
N MET A 93 -2.85 -8.70 -5.01
CA MET A 93 -2.84 -7.65 -6.03
C MET A 93 -2.48 -6.29 -5.41
N PHE A 94 -3.00 -6.00 -4.22
CA PHE A 94 -2.63 -4.80 -3.45
C PHE A 94 -1.26 -4.90 -2.77
N LYS A 95 -0.63 -6.08 -2.75
CA LYS A 95 0.63 -6.37 -2.06
C LYS A 95 0.57 -6.00 -0.57
N LEU A 96 -0.55 -6.28 0.06
CA LEU A 96 -0.79 -6.09 1.50
C LEU A 96 -0.81 -7.44 2.19
N ASP A 97 -0.13 -7.54 3.34
CA ASP A 97 -0.14 -8.76 4.15
C ASP A 97 -1.35 -8.75 5.10
N HIS A 98 -1.64 -7.57 5.67
CA HIS A 98 -2.67 -7.38 6.68
C HIS A 98 -3.46 -6.09 6.44
N PRO A 99 -4.37 -6.05 5.46
CA PRO A 99 -5.11 -4.84 5.10
C PRO A 99 -5.75 -4.10 6.29
N ARG A 100 -6.35 -4.81 7.24
CA ARG A 100 -6.97 -4.21 8.44
C ARG A 100 -5.98 -3.51 9.38
N LYS A 101 -4.71 -3.92 9.40
CA LYS A 101 -3.68 -3.24 10.20
C LYS A 101 -3.14 -2.00 9.49
N THR A 102 -3.24 -1.97 8.17
CA THR A 102 -2.55 -1.03 7.29
C THR A 102 -3.51 0.02 6.71
N LEU A 103 -4.82 -0.24 6.68
CA LEU A 103 -5.85 0.66 6.18
C LEU A 103 -6.84 0.96 7.31
N GLU A 104 -7.01 2.24 7.63
CA GLU A 104 -8.00 2.70 8.60
C GLU A 104 -9.12 3.45 7.89
N VAL A 105 -10.37 3.14 8.20
CA VAL A 105 -11.52 3.92 7.71
C VAL A 105 -11.50 5.31 8.32
N THR A 106 -11.50 6.34 7.47
CA THR A 106 -11.51 7.75 7.90
C THR A 106 -12.84 8.45 7.64
N ASP A 107 -13.62 7.94 6.69
CA ASP A 107 -14.91 8.53 6.33
C ASP A 107 -15.80 7.45 5.70
N MET A 108 -17.10 7.56 5.94
CA MET A 108 -18.11 6.71 5.33
C MET A 108 -19.36 7.54 5.04
N LYS A 109 -19.77 7.54 3.77
CA LYS A 109 -20.96 8.26 3.32
C LYS A 109 -21.87 7.36 2.51
N ILE A 110 -23.18 7.53 2.68
CA ILE A 110 -24.20 6.99 1.78
C ILE A 110 -24.77 8.15 0.96
N ASP A 111 -24.85 8.00 -0.36
CA ASP A 111 -25.44 9.01 -1.25
C ASP A 111 -26.96 8.83 -1.42
N ASP A 112 -27.59 9.79 -2.09
CA ASP A 112 -29.05 9.80 -2.32
C ASP A 112 -29.52 8.62 -3.19
N MET A 113 -28.59 8.02 -3.96
CA MET A 113 -28.82 6.82 -4.77
C MET A 113 -28.47 5.53 -4.02
N ARG A 114 -28.22 5.59 -2.70
CA ARG A 114 -27.87 4.46 -1.83
C ARG A 114 -26.54 3.78 -2.17
N HIS A 115 -25.64 4.45 -2.89
CA HIS A 115 -24.23 4.02 -2.99
C HIS A 115 -23.49 4.37 -1.70
N LYS A 116 -22.52 3.55 -1.34
CA LYS A 116 -21.70 3.74 -0.13
C LYS A 116 -20.30 4.07 -0.58
N HIS A 117 -19.71 5.08 0.05
CA HIS A 117 -18.34 5.52 -0.19
C HIS A 117 -17.58 5.38 1.11
N ILE A 118 -16.67 4.41 1.17
CA ILE A 118 -15.81 4.17 2.33
C ILE A 118 -14.41 4.66 1.97
N LYS A 119 -13.89 5.63 2.73
CA LYS A 119 -12.53 6.14 2.55
C LYS A 119 -11.61 5.55 3.59
N PHE A 120 -10.40 5.24 3.16
CA PHE A 120 -9.34 4.69 3.97
C PHE A 120 -8.11 5.59 3.90
N GLN A 121 -7.43 5.73 5.04
CA GLN A 121 -6.07 6.26 5.14
C GLN A 121 -5.12 5.08 5.37
N GLN A 122 -4.07 4.98 4.54
CA GLN A 122 -3.03 4.00 4.80
C GLN A 122 -2.18 4.41 5.99
N LYS A 123 -1.80 3.46 6.84
CA LYS A 123 -0.92 3.62 7.99
C LYS A 123 0.19 2.58 7.97
N ALA A 124 1.37 2.95 8.46
CA ALA A 124 2.43 2.04 8.83
C ALA A 124 2.61 2.13 10.35
N ASP A 125 2.41 1.02 11.07
CA ASP A 125 2.48 0.96 12.54
C ASP A 125 1.74 2.12 13.24
N GLY A 126 0.54 2.47 12.75
CA GLY A 126 -0.31 3.52 13.31
C GLY A 126 0.00 4.95 12.83
N VAL A 127 1.11 5.18 12.12
CA VAL A 127 1.47 6.48 11.53
C VAL A 127 0.91 6.58 10.12
N PRO A 128 0.16 7.65 9.76
CA PRO A 128 -0.40 7.80 8.43
C PRO A 128 0.68 7.91 7.36
N VAL A 129 0.47 7.25 6.22
CA VAL A 129 1.30 7.40 5.03
C VAL A 129 0.73 8.56 4.20
N TRP A 130 1.50 9.64 4.10
CA TRP A 130 1.06 10.87 3.47
C TRP A 130 0.67 10.66 2.01
N GLY A 131 -0.50 11.21 1.62
CA GLY A 131 -1.02 11.11 0.25
C GLY A 131 -1.45 9.69 -0.16
N ARG A 132 -1.53 8.75 0.79
CA ARG A 132 -1.94 7.36 0.52
C ARG A 132 -3.31 7.04 1.08
N THR A 133 -4.31 7.17 0.22
CA THR A 133 -5.71 6.96 0.55
C THR A 133 -6.36 6.02 -0.45
N ALA A 134 -7.45 5.39 -0.03
CA ALA A 134 -8.26 4.54 -0.87
C ALA A 134 -9.75 4.83 -0.67
N GLY A 135 -10.53 4.67 -1.73
CA GLY A 135 -11.97 4.72 -1.74
C GLY A 135 -12.53 3.40 -2.25
N VAL A 136 -13.40 2.79 -1.45
CA VAL A 136 -14.16 1.59 -1.82
C VAL A 136 -15.62 1.98 -1.97
N HIS A 137 -16.21 1.67 -3.12
CA HIS A 137 -17.56 2.06 -3.49
C HIS A 137 -18.45 0.83 -3.61
N LEU A 138 -19.56 0.85 -2.87
CA LEU A 138 -20.58 -0.20 -2.92
C LEU A 138 -21.82 0.33 -3.62
N ASN A 139 -22.44 -0.51 -4.44
CA ASN A 139 -23.73 -0.23 -5.07
C ASN A 139 -24.90 -0.37 -4.05
N PRO A 140 -26.15 -0.11 -4.45
CA PRO A 140 -27.31 -0.27 -3.57
C PRO A 140 -27.46 -1.68 -2.97
N ASP A 141 -27.03 -2.71 -3.71
CA ASP A 141 -27.08 -4.13 -3.32
C ASP A 141 -25.90 -4.58 -2.43
N ASN A 142 -25.10 -3.63 -1.95
CA ASN A 142 -23.93 -3.84 -1.10
C ASN A 142 -22.79 -4.62 -1.78
N GLU A 143 -22.71 -4.54 -3.11
CA GLU A 143 -21.62 -5.13 -3.89
C GLU A 143 -20.55 -4.08 -4.18
N VAL A 144 -19.29 -4.46 -4.01
CA VAL A 144 -18.16 -3.58 -4.33
C VAL A 144 -18.01 -3.51 -5.83
N TYR A 145 -18.20 -2.34 -6.44
CA TYR A 145 -18.14 -2.19 -7.90
C TYR A 145 -16.96 -1.33 -8.36
N LEU A 146 -16.40 -0.53 -7.45
CA LEU A 146 -15.32 0.41 -7.77
C LEU A 146 -14.38 0.58 -6.58
N PHE A 147 -13.09 0.47 -6.86
CA PHE A 147 -12.00 0.94 -6.03
C PHE A 147 -11.27 2.06 -6.76
N MET A 148 -10.93 3.12 -6.04
CA MET A 148 -10.04 4.18 -6.49
C MET A 148 -9.11 4.57 -5.36
N GLY A 149 -7.82 4.69 -5.61
CA GLY A 149 -6.89 5.08 -4.56
C GLY A 149 -5.45 5.10 -5.02
N ASN A 150 -4.59 5.50 -4.12
CA ASN A 150 -3.16 5.31 -4.24
C ASN A 150 -2.66 4.82 -2.89
N ILE A 151 -2.21 3.58 -2.83
CA ILE A 151 -1.66 2.98 -1.62
C ILE A 151 -0.31 2.37 -1.96
N GLU A 152 0.59 2.35 -0.98
CA GLU A 152 1.83 1.61 -1.08
C GLU A 152 1.62 0.12 -0.81
N PRO A 153 2.49 -0.76 -1.34
CA PRO A 153 2.65 -2.11 -0.82
C PRO A 153 2.89 -2.09 0.70
N GLU A 154 2.77 -3.25 1.35
CA GLU A 154 3.02 -3.40 2.79
C GLU A 154 4.38 -2.79 3.19
N LEU A 155 4.35 -1.76 4.04
CA LEU A 155 5.55 -1.07 4.49
C LEU A 155 6.10 -1.75 5.74
N LYS A 156 7.16 -2.54 5.56
CA LYS A 156 7.78 -3.32 6.65
C LYS A 156 9.00 -2.60 7.22
N HIS A 157 9.22 -2.78 8.52
CA HIS A 157 10.42 -2.31 9.24
C HIS A 157 10.64 -0.79 9.14
N ILE A 158 9.55 -0.02 9.19
CA ILE A 158 9.61 1.45 9.11
C ILE A 158 9.83 2.03 10.51
N VAL A 159 10.69 3.05 10.60
CA VAL A 159 10.82 3.82 11.84
C VAL A 159 9.59 4.72 11.98
N THR A 160 8.81 4.52 13.03
CA THR A 160 7.57 5.28 13.27
C THR A 160 7.61 6.11 14.56
N THR A 161 8.68 5.98 15.34
CA THR A 161 8.91 6.78 16.56
C THR A 161 9.85 7.95 16.24
N PRO A 162 9.40 9.21 16.40
CA PRO A 162 10.24 10.37 16.15
C PRO A 162 11.31 10.52 17.25
N LYS A 163 12.48 11.06 16.89
CA LYS A 163 13.49 11.50 17.86
C LYS A 163 13.39 13.00 18.15
N LEU A 164 12.89 13.75 17.18
CA LEU A 164 12.66 15.18 17.27
C LEU A 164 11.27 15.45 17.86
N SER A 165 11.13 16.52 18.63
CA SER A 165 9.81 17.00 19.03
C SER A 165 9.15 17.77 17.89
N GLU A 166 7.81 17.80 17.91
CA GLU A 166 7.01 18.59 16.97
C GLU A 166 7.38 20.09 17.01
N GLN A 167 7.69 20.62 18.20
CA GLN A 167 8.13 22.01 18.38
C GLN A 167 9.48 22.25 17.71
N ALA A 168 10.46 21.35 17.87
CA ALA A 168 11.76 21.49 17.23
C ALA A 168 11.66 21.34 15.70
N ALA A 169 10.75 20.50 15.20
CA ALA A 169 10.44 20.45 13.77
C ALA A 169 9.84 21.77 13.25
N THR A 170 8.96 22.39 14.04
CA THR A 170 8.37 23.71 13.73
C THR A 170 9.44 24.80 13.65
N GLU A 171 10.36 24.81 14.62
CA GLU A 171 11.48 25.75 14.66
C GLU A 171 12.42 25.57 13.46
N ALA A 172 12.69 24.32 13.06
CA ALA A 172 13.45 24.02 11.85
C ALA A 172 12.78 24.58 10.59
N ALA A 173 11.46 24.36 10.41
CA ALA A 173 10.72 24.92 9.28
C ALA A 173 10.73 26.46 9.28
N LEU A 174 10.50 27.08 10.44
CA LEU A 174 10.56 28.54 10.59
C LEU A 174 11.97 29.12 10.36
N SER A 175 13.03 28.33 10.54
CA SER A 175 14.40 28.76 10.29
C SER A 175 14.76 28.86 8.80
N GLU A 176 14.00 28.17 7.94
CA GLU A 176 14.18 28.20 6.48
C GLU A 176 13.62 29.49 5.85
N ILE A 177 12.77 30.22 6.57
CA ILE A 177 12.20 31.48 6.09
C ILE A 177 13.24 32.59 6.21
N SER A 178 13.70 33.11 5.06
CA SER A 178 14.66 34.22 4.97
C SER A 178 14.05 35.58 5.30
N ASP A 179 12.78 35.81 4.92
CA ASP A 179 12.16 37.14 4.94
C ASP A 179 10.80 37.14 5.64
N ASP A 180 10.51 38.22 6.36
CA ASP A 180 9.24 38.44 7.07
C ASP A 180 8.85 37.28 8.02
N LYS A 181 9.84 36.65 8.67
CA LYS A 181 9.64 35.45 9.51
C LYS A 181 8.55 35.64 10.57
N GLU A 182 8.44 36.85 11.12
CA GLU A 182 7.43 37.25 12.11
C GLU A 182 5.99 37.24 11.58
N LYS A 183 5.81 37.25 10.24
CA LYS A 183 4.49 37.19 9.60
C LYS A 183 4.03 35.76 9.33
N TRP A 184 4.90 34.77 9.53
CA TRP A 184 4.58 33.37 9.34
C TRP A 184 4.13 32.71 10.65
N GLN A 185 3.10 31.88 10.58
CA GLN A 185 2.58 31.13 11.71
C GLN A 185 2.47 29.65 11.34
N ALA A 186 2.74 28.77 12.31
CA ALA A 186 2.52 27.34 12.13
C ALA A 186 1.07 26.99 12.49
N GLU A 187 0.33 26.38 11.55
CA GLU A 187 -1.08 26.02 11.75
C GLU A 187 -1.29 24.52 11.96
N GLU A 188 -0.56 23.68 11.23
CA GLU A 188 -0.75 22.24 11.25
C GLU A 188 0.59 21.53 11.34
N LYS A 189 0.62 20.48 12.15
CA LYS A 189 1.83 19.71 12.45
C LYS A 189 1.41 18.25 12.56
N THR A 190 1.71 17.47 11.52
CA THR A 190 1.26 16.08 11.42
C THR A 190 2.47 15.17 11.27
N LEU A 191 2.59 14.15 12.12
CA LEU A 191 3.59 13.10 11.96
C LEU A 191 3.10 12.14 10.87
N SER A 192 3.92 11.86 9.87
CA SER A 192 3.54 11.00 8.74
C SER A 192 4.75 10.25 8.18
N ILE A 193 4.47 9.14 7.50
CA ILE A 193 5.42 8.51 6.59
C ILE A 193 5.28 9.18 5.24
N TRP A 194 6.34 9.81 4.75
CA TRP A 194 6.42 10.38 3.42
C TRP A 194 7.27 9.50 2.52
N MET A 195 6.76 9.19 1.33
CA MET A 195 7.48 8.42 0.32
C MET A 195 8.30 9.38 -0.54
N LYS A 196 9.61 9.49 -0.27
CA LYS A 196 10.51 10.33 -1.08
C LYS A 196 10.61 9.83 -2.52
N ASP A 197 10.55 8.50 -2.66
CA ASP A 197 10.44 7.75 -3.91
C ASP A 197 9.73 6.43 -3.61
N LEU A 198 9.58 5.55 -4.60
CA LEU A 198 8.87 4.27 -4.47
C LEU A 198 9.44 3.30 -3.41
N LYS A 199 10.66 3.54 -2.90
CA LYS A 199 11.36 2.63 -1.98
C LYS A 199 11.89 3.30 -0.73
N THR A 200 11.80 4.62 -0.62
CA THR A 200 12.41 5.40 0.46
C THR A 200 11.34 6.08 1.31
N PRO A 201 10.73 5.34 2.25
CA PRO A 201 9.87 5.92 3.28
C PRO A 201 10.70 6.72 4.29
N CYS A 202 10.24 7.92 4.62
CA CYS A 202 10.83 8.77 5.63
C CYS A 202 9.78 9.16 6.67
N LEU A 203 10.11 9.03 7.96
CA LEU A 203 9.29 9.58 9.03
C LEU A 203 9.50 11.10 9.09
N VAL A 204 8.43 11.86 8.89
CA VAL A 204 8.49 13.32 8.82
C VAL A 204 7.42 13.96 9.68
N TYR A 205 7.72 15.16 10.17
CA TYR A 205 6.69 16.13 10.52
C TYR A 205 6.37 16.96 9.29
N ILE A 206 5.09 17.00 8.92
CA ILE A 206 4.57 17.93 7.92
C ILE A 206 4.14 19.18 8.68
N VAL A 207 4.92 20.24 8.54
CA VAL A 207 4.67 21.54 9.18
C VAL A 207 4.11 22.50 8.15
N THR A 208 2.87 22.91 8.37
CA THR A 208 2.20 23.92 7.56
C THR A 208 2.47 25.30 8.14
N LEU A 209 3.19 26.13 7.39
CA LEU A 209 3.39 27.54 7.70
C LEU A 209 2.50 28.40 6.80
N VAL A 210 1.83 29.39 7.38
CA VAL A 210 0.98 30.33 6.66
C VAL A 210 1.45 31.76 6.84
N LYS A 211 1.22 32.59 5.81
CA LYS A 211 1.41 34.05 5.87
C LYS A 211 0.20 34.73 5.23
N GLY A 212 -0.68 35.26 6.08
CA GLY A 212 -1.97 35.77 5.66
C GLY A 212 -2.85 34.68 5.03
N LEU A 213 -3.80 35.07 4.17
CA LEU A 213 -4.76 34.14 3.57
C LEU A 213 -4.27 33.47 2.27
N ALA A 214 -3.17 33.96 1.69
CA ALA A 214 -2.75 33.61 0.33
C ALA A 214 -1.51 32.72 0.26
N HIS A 215 -0.71 32.68 1.33
CA HIS A 215 0.55 31.94 1.36
C HIS A 215 0.48 30.81 2.37
N LYS A 216 0.73 29.60 1.88
CA LYS A 216 0.78 28.37 2.65
C LYS A 216 1.96 27.56 2.14
N ASP A 217 2.86 27.19 3.02
CA ASP A 217 4.01 26.36 2.72
C ASP A 217 3.98 25.12 3.61
N HIS A 218 4.18 23.95 3.02
CA HIS A 218 4.24 22.67 3.68
C HIS A 218 5.68 22.18 3.69
N TYR A 219 6.27 22.11 4.88
CA TYR A 219 7.64 21.62 5.09
C TYR A 219 7.61 20.18 5.59
N PHE A 220 8.33 19.31 4.90
CA PHE A 220 8.52 17.91 5.28
C PHE A 220 9.83 17.81 6.04
N VAL A 221 9.75 17.87 7.36
CA VAL A 221 10.89 17.88 8.27
C VAL A 221 11.18 16.46 8.73
N ASP A 222 12.38 15.96 8.47
CA ASP A 222 12.82 14.63 8.94
C ASP A 222 12.68 14.54 10.48
N ALA A 223 11.85 13.61 10.95
CA ALA A 223 11.49 13.52 12.36
C ALA A 223 12.61 12.91 13.23
N LEU A 224 13.74 12.54 12.64
CA LEU A 224 14.90 12.00 13.33
C LEU A 224 16.01 13.05 13.49
N SER A 225 16.19 13.91 12.49
CA SER A 225 17.32 14.83 12.36
C SER A 225 16.94 16.31 12.30
N GLY A 226 15.68 16.65 11.97
CA GLY A 226 15.24 18.03 11.77
C GLY A 226 15.59 18.61 10.40
N LYS A 227 16.18 17.82 9.50
CA LYS A 227 16.48 18.26 8.13
C LYS A 227 15.20 18.47 7.32
N ILE A 228 15.10 19.58 6.59
CA ILE A 228 14.06 19.77 5.59
C ILE A 228 14.33 18.84 4.40
N LEU A 229 13.42 17.88 4.17
CA LEU A 229 13.53 16.92 3.07
C LEU A 229 12.78 17.39 1.83
N HIS A 230 11.69 18.12 2.01
CA HIS A 230 10.85 18.62 0.93
C HIS A 230 10.06 19.87 1.37
N LYS A 231 9.65 20.67 0.38
CA LYS A 231 8.82 21.85 0.55
C LYS A 231 7.82 21.94 -0.60
N VAL A 232 6.57 22.20 -0.28
CA VAL A 232 5.50 22.49 -1.26
C VAL A 232 4.84 23.81 -0.89
N SER A 233 4.63 24.69 -1.88
CA SER A 233 3.87 25.93 -1.69
C SER A 233 2.47 25.78 -2.27
N GLY A 234 1.45 26.31 -1.58
CA GLY A 234 0.06 26.17 -1.93
C GLY A 234 -0.58 24.94 -1.31
N THR A 235 -1.49 24.29 -2.04
CA THR A 235 -2.12 23.04 -1.60
C THR A 235 -1.16 21.87 -1.91
N PRO A 236 -0.86 20.99 -0.94
CA PRO A 236 -0.15 19.76 -1.22
C PRO A 236 -1.11 18.83 -1.97
N ASP A 237 -0.76 18.48 -3.21
CA ASP A 237 -1.47 17.48 -4.02
C ASP A 237 -1.27 16.05 -3.48
#